data_AF-A0A2E8H309-F1
#
_entry.id   AF-A0A2E8H309-F1
#
_cell.length_a   1.000
_cell.length_b   1.000
_cell.length_c   1.000
_cell.angle_alpha   90.00
_cell.angle_beta   90.00
_cell.angle_gamma   90.00
#
_symmetry.space_group_name_H-M   'P 1'
#
loop_
_entity.id
_entity.type
_entity.pdbx_description
1 polymer ?
#
loop_
_entity_poly.entity_id
_entity_poly.type
_entity_poly.pdbx_seq_one_letter_code
_entity_poly.pdbx_strand_id
1 'polypeptide(L)'
;MRVGNIYLPGNAEFLSFEELGCVEHVDGVVAHADAADLRMLRILLTALWFLPRSLLGKIVGLGLRAFHEDFPLAATFRELDYGLNGLAKTLYFSGRKGSTCPEPDPLELMGYSPKVE
;
A
#
# COMPACT_ATOMS: atom_id res chain seq x y z
N MET A 1 -3.78 -3.37 -6.26
CA MET A 1 -2.94 -4.07 -5.25
C MET A 1 -3.82 -4.43 -4.08
N ARG A 2 -4.13 -5.72 -3.84
CA ARG A 2 -5.12 -6.14 -2.83
C ARG A 2 -4.68 -5.93 -1.38
N VAL A 3 -3.38 -6.01 -1.12
CA VAL A 3 -2.84 -5.84 0.24
C VAL A 3 -2.98 -4.40 0.75
N GLY A 4 -3.10 -3.40 -0.16
CA GLY A 4 -3.30 -2.00 0.22
C GLY A 4 -4.58 -1.78 1.05
N ASN A 5 -5.66 -2.50 0.73
CA ASN A 5 -6.91 -2.46 1.51
C ASN A 5 -6.81 -3.06 2.91
N ILE A 6 -5.75 -3.82 3.20
CA ILE A 6 -5.53 -4.36 4.55
C ILE A 6 -4.89 -3.28 5.42
N TYR A 7 -3.97 -2.50 4.85
CA TYR A 7 -3.37 -1.36 5.53
C TYR A 7 -4.32 -0.16 5.62
N LEU A 8 -5.12 0.07 4.57
CA LEU A 8 -5.99 1.22 4.41
C LEU A 8 -7.37 0.76 3.92
N PRO A 9 -8.20 0.17 4.81
CA PRO A 9 -9.48 -0.44 4.46
C PRO A 9 -10.62 0.54 4.16
N GLY A 10 -10.40 1.85 4.34
CA GLY A 10 -11.47 2.86 4.29
C GLY A 10 -12.37 2.84 5.53
N ASN A 11 -13.14 3.91 5.72
CA ASN A 11 -14.17 4.03 6.74
C ASN A 11 -15.28 4.99 6.26
N ALA A 12 -16.13 5.48 7.17
CA ALA A 12 -17.23 6.37 6.80
C ALA A 12 -16.78 7.73 6.23
N GLU A 13 -15.55 8.14 6.49
CA GLU A 13 -14.99 9.44 6.12
C GLU A 13 -13.93 9.30 5.02
N PHE A 14 -13.15 8.23 5.02
CA PHE A 14 -12.03 8.00 4.11
C PHE A 14 -12.28 6.82 3.18
N LEU A 15 -11.97 7.01 1.90
CA LEU A 15 -11.99 5.94 0.91
C LEU A 15 -10.99 4.82 1.25
N SER A 16 -11.28 3.59 0.87
CA SER A 16 -10.29 2.51 0.90
C SER A 16 -9.23 2.69 -0.18
N PHE A 17 -8.11 1.99 -0.03
CA PHE A 17 -7.02 2.01 -1.02
C PHE A 17 -7.48 1.63 -2.44
N GLU A 18 -8.39 0.66 -2.55
CA GLU A 18 -8.98 0.21 -3.81
C GLU A 18 -9.99 1.22 -4.36
N GLU A 19 -10.83 1.82 -3.51
CA GLU A 19 -11.78 2.87 -3.93
C GLU A 19 -11.07 4.14 -4.43
N LEU A 20 -9.93 4.49 -3.81
CA LEU A 20 -9.09 5.60 -4.28
C LEU A 20 -8.45 5.32 -5.65
N GLY A 21 -8.27 4.06 -6.03
CA GLY A 21 -7.69 3.65 -7.31
C GLY A 21 -6.23 4.07 -7.51
N CYS A 22 -5.55 4.55 -6.47
CA CYS A 22 -4.19 5.11 -6.54
C CYS A 22 -3.12 4.11 -7.04
N VAL A 23 -3.42 2.82 -7.06
CA VAL A 23 -2.53 1.79 -7.60
C VAL A 23 -2.21 1.97 -9.08
N GLU A 24 -3.08 2.64 -9.86
CA GLU A 24 -2.80 2.98 -11.26
C GLU A 24 -1.50 3.79 -11.43
N HIS A 25 -1.07 4.48 -10.37
CA HIS A 25 0.11 5.33 -10.37
C HIS A 25 1.34 4.66 -9.72
N VAL A 26 1.28 3.35 -9.45
CA VAL A 26 2.38 2.60 -8.82
C VAL A 26 3.68 2.76 -9.61
N ASP A 27 3.59 2.73 -10.94
CA ASP A 27 4.75 2.86 -11.82
C ASP A 27 5.49 4.19 -11.60
N GLY A 28 4.78 5.27 -11.26
CA GLY A 28 5.39 6.57 -10.97
C GLY A 28 6.15 6.60 -9.64
N VAL A 29 5.67 5.86 -8.63
CA VAL A 29 6.33 5.76 -7.32
C VAL A 29 7.58 4.89 -7.39
N VAL A 30 7.54 3.84 -8.22
CA VAL A 30 8.66 2.91 -8.35
C VAL A 30 9.61 3.24 -9.51
N ALA A 31 9.32 4.28 -10.31
CA ALA A 31 10.09 4.65 -11.50
C ALA A 31 11.59 4.88 -11.26
N HIS A 32 11.99 5.20 -10.03
CA HIS A 32 13.37 5.51 -9.66
C HIS A 32 14.10 4.32 -9.03
N ALA A 33 13.42 3.18 -8.86
CA ALA A 33 14.02 1.96 -8.35
C ALA A 33 14.83 1.23 -9.43
N ASP A 34 15.86 0.49 -9.03
CA ASP A 34 16.66 -0.31 -9.95
C ASP A 34 15.80 -1.37 -10.66
N ALA A 35 16.16 -1.71 -11.89
CA ALA A 35 15.41 -2.68 -12.69
C ALA A 35 15.34 -4.09 -12.05
N ALA A 36 16.34 -4.47 -11.25
CA ALA A 36 16.32 -5.71 -10.48
C ALA A 36 15.30 -5.65 -9.33
N ASP A 37 15.27 -4.54 -8.60
CA ASP A 37 14.35 -4.31 -7.48
C ASP A 37 12.90 -4.24 -7.95
N LEU A 38 12.65 -3.54 -9.07
CA LEU A 38 11.35 -3.49 -9.72
C LEU A 38 10.82 -4.87 -10.07
N ARG A 39 11.69 -5.72 -10.62
CA ARG A 39 11.33 -7.09 -10.98
C ARG A 39 10.96 -7.92 -9.75
N MET A 40 11.76 -7.82 -8.69
CA MET A 40 11.50 -8.55 -7.45
C MET A 40 10.21 -8.08 -6.78
N LEU A 41 9.98 -6.76 -6.73
CA LEU A 41 8.75 -6.17 -6.22
C LEU A 41 7.54 -6.63 -7.03
N ARG A 42 7.64 -6.64 -8.37
CA ARG A 42 6.56 -7.13 -9.23
C ARG A 42 6.25 -8.60 -8.97
N ILE A 43 7.27 -9.45 -8.81
CA ILE A 43 7.09 -10.87 -8.47
C ILE A 43 6.39 -11.01 -7.11
N LEU A 44 6.84 -10.26 -6.10
CA LEU A 44 6.24 -10.27 -4.76
C LEU A 44 4.77 -9.84 -4.81
N LEU A 45 4.46 -8.70 -5.42
CA LEU A 45 3.09 -8.20 -5.54
C LEU A 45 2.20 -9.16 -6.34
N THR A 46 2.75 -9.80 -7.37
CA THR A 46 2.06 -10.83 -8.15
C THR A 46 1.76 -12.06 -7.28
N ALA A 47 2.73 -12.54 -6.51
CA ALA A 47 2.53 -13.65 -5.59
C ALA A 47 1.42 -13.32 -4.57
N LEU A 48 1.48 -12.14 -3.94
CA LEU A 48 0.46 -11.65 -3.01
C LEU A 48 -0.92 -11.51 -3.66
N TRP A 49 -1.00 -11.19 -4.95
CA TRP A 49 -2.28 -11.08 -5.67
C TRP A 49 -3.06 -12.39 -5.70
N PHE A 50 -2.36 -13.52 -5.85
CA PHE A 50 -2.97 -14.86 -5.88
C PHE A 50 -3.45 -15.35 -4.51
N LEU A 51 -3.04 -14.72 -3.41
CA LEU A 51 -3.46 -15.14 -2.08
C LEU A 51 -4.90 -14.68 -1.77
N PRO A 52 -5.70 -15.50 -1.06
CA PRO A 52 -6.99 -15.07 -0.52
C PRO A 52 -6.80 -14.01 0.56
N ARG A 53 -7.81 -13.14 0.72
CA ARG A 53 -7.79 -12.00 1.67
C ARG A 53 -7.45 -12.42 3.10
N SER A 54 -7.94 -13.59 3.55
CA SER A 54 -7.65 -14.12 4.88
C SER A 54 -6.17 -14.47 5.08
N LEU A 55 -5.48 -14.99 4.05
CA LEU A 55 -4.04 -15.28 4.13
C LEU A 55 -3.22 -13.99 4.09
N LEU A 56 -3.61 -13.02 3.25
CA LEU A 56 -2.98 -11.70 3.24
C LEU A 56 -3.09 -11.02 4.62
N GLY A 57 -4.25 -11.09 5.26
CA GLY A 57 -4.45 -10.56 6.61
C GLY A 57 -3.54 -11.24 7.65
N LYS A 58 -3.30 -12.55 7.53
CA LYS A 58 -2.34 -13.26 8.39
C LYS A 58 -0.90 -12.81 8.15
N ILE A 59 -0.50 -12.61 6.89
CA ILE A 59 0.85 -12.13 6.56
C ILE A 59 1.09 -10.75 7.15
N VAL A 60 0.15 -9.82 6.99
CA VAL A 60 0.23 -8.48 7.59
C VAL A 60 0.23 -8.57 9.12
N GLY A 61 -0.61 -9.42 9.70
CA GLY A 61 -0.63 -9.66 11.14
C GLY A 61 0.68 -10.22 11.68
N LEU A 62 1.37 -11.09 10.94
CA LEU A 62 2.71 -11.58 11.28
C LEU A 62 3.75 -10.46 11.18
N GLY A 63 3.65 -9.59 10.17
CA GLY A 63 4.47 -8.37 10.06
C GLY A 63 4.37 -7.49 11.31
N LEU A 64 3.16 -7.17 11.73
CA LEU A 64 2.89 -6.37 12.94
C LEU A 64 3.41 -7.04 14.22
N ARG A 65 3.23 -8.35 14.36
CA ARG A 65 3.76 -9.11 15.51
C ARG A 65 5.28 -9.14 15.50
N ALA A 66 5.92 -9.21 14.34
CA ALA A 66 7.37 -9.25 14.21
C ALA A 66 8.08 -7.99 14.70
N PHE A 67 7.35 -6.86 14.87
CA PHE A 67 7.88 -5.65 15.52
C PHE A 67 7.99 -5.78 17.04
N HIS A 68 7.21 -6.65 17.67
CA HIS A 68 7.08 -6.78 19.12
C HIS A 68 7.64 -8.10 19.64
N GLU A 69 7.68 -9.13 18.79
CA GLU A 69 8.11 -10.48 19.11
C GLU A 69 9.25 -10.90 18.17
N ASP A 70 10.29 -11.50 18.73
CA ASP A 70 11.32 -12.18 17.94
C ASP A 70 10.95 -13.65 17.75
N PHE A 71 10.82 -14.06 16.48
CA PHE A 71 10.58 -15.44 16.06
C PHE A 71 11.35 -15.72 14.76
N PRO A 72 11.52 -17.00 14.36
CA PRO A 72 12.18 -17.32 13.11
C PRO A 72 11.52 -16.57 11.93
N LEU A 73 12.32 -15.84 11.14
CA LEU A 73 11.87 -14.97 10.03
C LEU A 73 11.23 -13.62 10.45
N ALA A 74 11.21 -13.25 11.74
CA ALA A 74 10.66 -11.96 12.19
C ALA A 74 11.27 -10.77 11.43
N ALA A 75 12.58 -10.77 11.18
CA ALA A 75 13.25 -9.72 10.39
C ALA A 75 12.66 -9.61 8.97
N THR A 76 12.44 -10.73 8.28
CA THR A 76 11.85 -10.76 6.93
C THR A 76 10.39 -10.27 6.95
N PHE A 77 9.61 -10.63 7.96
CA PHE A 77 8.23 -10.14 8.10
C PHE A 77 8.18 -8.64 8.42
N ARG A 78 9.14 -8.11 9.19
CA ARG A 78 9.28 -6.66 9.42
C ARG A 78 9.63 -5.92 8.14
N GLU A 79 10.59 -6.41 7.35
CA GLU A 79 10.97 -5.82 6.06
C GLU A 79 9.79 -5.81 5.09
N LEU A 80 9.07 -6.93 5.01
CA LEU A 80 7.87 -7.05 4.19
C LEU A 80 6.80 -6.04 4.61
N ASP A 81 6.53 -5.92 5.91
CA ASP A 81 5.56 -4.96 6.43
C ASP A 81 5.97 -3.52 6.15
N TYR A 82 7.24 -3.16 6.38
CA TYR A 82 7.77 -1.84 6.07
C TYR A 82 7.61 -1.48 4.59
N GLY A 83 7.97 -2.40 3.70
CA GLY A 83 7.89 -2.18 2.25
C GLY A 83 6.44 -2.03 1.77
N LEU A 84 5.54 -2.93 2.18
CA LEU A 84 4.15 -2.92 1.74
C LEU A 84 3.36 -1.75 2.34
N ASN A 85 3.54 -1.47 3.63
CA ASN A 85 2.90 -0.35 4.32
C ASN A 85 3.41 1.00 3.78
N GLY A 86 4.73 1.11 3.57
CA GLY A 86 5.34 2.29 2.96
C GLY A 86 4.77 2.55 1.57
N LEU A 87 4.80 1.55 0.69
CA LEU A 87 4.25 1.66 -0.67
C LEU A 87 2.76 2.04 -0.65
N ALA A 88 1.96 1.38 0.20
CA ALA A 88 0.53 1.66 0.31
C ALA A 88 0.28 3.11 0.74
N LYS A 89 0.98 3.61 1.76
CA LYS A 89 0.84 4.99 2.24
C LYS A 89 1.35 6.01 1.25
N THR A 90 2.49 5.76 0.61
CA THR A 90 3.04 6.66 -0.43
C THR A 90 2.05 6.82 -1.58
N LEU A 91 1.44 5.72 -2.05
CA LEU A 91 0.43 5.79 -3.10
C LEU A 91 -0.84 6.50 -2.63
N TYR A 92 -1.33 6.14 -1.44
CA TYR A 92 -2.57 6.68 -0.90
C TYR A 92 -2.51 8.19 -0.63
N PHE A 93 -1.37 8.70 -0.16
CA PHE A 93 -1.16 10.13 0.08
C PHE A 93 -0.40 10.83 -1.06
N SER A 94 -0.23 10.19 -2.22
CA SER A 94 0.47 10.81 -3.37
C SER A 94 -0.33 11.95 -4.02
N GLY A 95 -1.62 12.08 -3.70
CA GLY A 95 -2.55 12.96 -4.39
C GLY A 95 -2.90 12.52 -5.81
N ARG A 96 -2.47 11.32 -6.21
CA ARG A 96 -2.83 10.71 -7.49
C ARG A 96 -3.99 9.74 -7.29
N LYS A 97 -5.15 10.10 -7.85
CA LYS A 97 -6.39 9.30 -7.82
C LYS A 97 -6.46 8.40 -9.05
N GLY A 98 -7.07 7.23 -8.90
CA GLY A 98 -7.42 6.42 -10.07
C GLY A 98 -8.47 7.11 -10.93
N SER A 99 -8.53 6.74 -12.21
CA SER A 99 -9.46 7.31 -13.20
C SER A 99 -10.95 7.22 -12.82
N THR A 100 -11.30 6.32 -11.89
CA THR A 100 -12.66 6.04 -11.44
C THR A 100 -12.93 6.46 -9.99
N CYS A 101 -12.05 7.26 -9.37
CA CYS A 101 -12.19 7.64 -7.96
C CYS A 101 -13.44 8.53 -7.74
N PRO A 102 -14.33 8.18 -6.78
CA PRO A 102 -15.39 9.09 -6.35
C PRO A 102 -14.80 10.29 -5.60
N GLU A 103 -15.33 11.49 -5.82
CA GLU A 103 -15.01 12.69 -5.01
C GLU A 103 -15.71 12.60 -3.64
N PRO A 104 -15.12 13.13 -2.54
CA PRO A 104 -13.88 13.92 -2.45
C PRO A 104 -12.59 13.10 -2.13
N ASP A 105 -11.41 13.68 -2.42
CA ASP A 105 -10.10 13.07 -2.10
C ASP A 105 -9.88 12.92 -0.58
N PRO A 106 -9.24 11.84 -0.09
CA PRO A 106 -8.61 11.82 1.22
C PRO A 106 -7.77 13.08 1.58
N LEU A 107 -7.02 13.66 0.64
CA LEU A 107 -6.26 14.89 0.87
C LEU A 107 -7.15 16.13 1.03
N GLU A 108 -8.22 16.23 0.24
CA GLU A 108 -9.22 17.31 0.33
C GLU A 108 -9.99 17.22 1.64
N LEU A 109 -10.34 16.01 2.09
CA LEU A 109 -10.95 15.75 3.40
C LEU A 109 -10.05 16.15 4.56
N MET A 110 -8.74 16.00 4.42
CA MET A 110 -7.77 16.48 5.41
C MET A 110 -7.50 17.99 5.31
N GLY A 111 -8.16 18.71 4.39
CA GLY A 111 -7.95 20.14 4.16
C GLY A 111 -6.59 20.46 3.54
N TYR A 112 -5.92 19.47 2.94
CA TYR A 112 -4.63 19.68 2.28
C TYR A 112 -4.85 20.27 0.89
N SER A 113 -4.47 21.53 0.71
CA SER A 113 -4.48 22.22 -0.58
C SER A 113 -3.03 22.55 -0.95
N PRO A 114 -2.41 21.84 -1.91
CA PRO A 114 -1.07 22.19 -2.37
C PRO A 114 -1.17 23.55 -3.07
N LYS A 115 -0.64 24.61 -2.44
CA LYS A 115 -0.35 25.87 -3.13
C LYS A 115 0.82 25.61 -4.07
N VAL A 116 0.53 25.34 -5.32
CA VAL A 116 1.54 25.34 -6.38
C VAL A 116 1.69 26.78 -6.84
N GLU A 117 2.80 27.42 -6.47
CA GLU A 117 3.32 28.62 -7.17
C GLU A 117 4.06 28.21 -8.44
#